data_AF-A0A3B0J9R2-F1
#
_entry.id   AF-A0A3B0J9R2-F1
#
_cell.length_a   1.000
_cell.length_b   1.000
_cell.length_c   1.000
_cell.angle_alpha   90.00
_cell.angle_beta   90.00
_cell.angle_gamma   90.00
#
_symmetry.space_group_name_H-M   'P 1'
#
loop_
_entity.id
_entity.type
_entity.pdbx_description
1 polymer ?
#
loop_
_entity_poly.entity_id
_entity_poly.type
_entity_poly.pdbx_seq_one_letter_code
_entity_poly.pdbx_strand_id
1 'polypeptide(L)'
;MFKLNGRWSERPQVPVFGEVDAKREEVERFYNFWYDFKSWREFSYLDEEDKEKGQDRDERRWIEKENKTARIKRKKEEMSRIRDLVNLAYNNDKRIQRFKQEEKDRKAAAKRAKMDAVQAQKAEQEKAVREAALAKERADKAEQKRIELIRIEREQQKKVLKKERKTLRDKVKDCKYYAKNDKDQLKHMEGTEKICETFNLAELQALNKAMESKGRESFVAALQTADQKIAAELEQFNQTQQKKLATAAAPKAAVKEVKKGELWSNENVQLLIKAVNLFPAGTAQRWDVIATFINQHSGSGGAQVLARDVLNKAKALQNSDHSKSSLKTQANDAAFASFEKSKKEVQVSNDITIGEEAPSQESKENVKQNGGAHPNQVNNQKPKQNGIATPAAAEAAAGAGAGAPAAAPMTNGTGGGAAASKTWTKEEQALLEQAIKSYPTTTPDRWDCIAACIPNRSKKDCLRRVKELVELVNSKKEAQAATK
;
A
#
# COMPACT_ATOMS: atom_id res chain seq x y z
N MET A 1 -55.48 6.19 -23.24
CA MET A 1 -54.64 7.40 -23.31
C MET A 1 -53.59 7.36 -24.44
N PHE A 2 -52.45 6.68 -24.30
CA PHE A 2 -51.31 6.81 -25.24
C PHE A 2 -51.65 6.66 -26.74
N LYS A 3 -52.49 5.68 -27.13
CA LYS A 3 -52.96 5.50 -28.52
C LYS A 3 -53.67 6.73 -29.11
N LEU A 4 -54.31 7.57 -28.29
CA LEU A 4 -54.95 8.81 -28.72
C LEU A 4 -53.91 9.92 -28.95
N ASN A 5 -53.05 10.17 -27.95
CA ASN A 5 -51.98 11.18 -28.06
C ASN A 5 -51.01 10.86 -29.23
N GLY A 6 -50.79 9.57 -29.51
CA GLY A 6 -49.86 9.10 -30.54
C GLY A 6 -50.24 9.52 -31.96
N ARG A 7 -51.52 9.84 -32.21
CA ARG A 7 -52.00 10.37 -33.50
C ARG A 7 -51.30 11.66 -33.92
N TRP A 8 -50.82 12.45 -32.95
CA TRP A 8 -50.14 13.72 -33.20
C TRP A 8 -48.61 13.60 -33.24
N SER A 9 -48.03 12.40 -33.23
CA SER A 9 -46.56 12.25 -33.19
C SER A 9 -45.88 12.63 -34.51
N GLU A 10 -44.76 13.36 -34.42
CA GLU A 10 -43.86 13.62 -35.56
C GLU A 10 -43.13 12.34 -36.04
N ARG A 11 -43.10 11.28 -35.23
CA ARG A 11 -42.46 9.99 -35.54
C ARG A 11 -43.52 8.96 -35.95
N PRO A 12 -43.46 8.35 -37.14
CA PRO A 12 -44.52 7.45 -37.64
C PRO A 12 -44.61 6.13 -36.86
N GLN A 13 -43.49 5.62 -36.36
CA GLN A 13 -43.45 4.40 -35.53
C GLN A 13 -43.62 4.73 -34.05
N VAL A 14 -44.88 4.77 -33.59
CA VAL A 14 -45.25 4.95 -32.17
C VAL A 14 -45.25 3.58 -31.45
N PRO A 15 -44.42 3.36 -30.41
CA PRO A 15 -44.44 2.12 -29.64
C PRO A 15 -45.77 1.93 -28.88
N VAL A 16 -46.24 0.69 -28.84
CA VAL A 16 -47.39 0.26 -28.03
C VAL A 16 -46.99 0.09 -26.56
N PHE A 17 -47.95 0.23 -25.64
CA PHE A 17 -47.70 0.08 -24.20
C PHE A 17 -47.26 -1.33 -23.79
N GLY A 18 -47.61 -2.35 -24.60
CA GLY A 18 -47.24 -3.76 -24.39
C GLY A 18 -48.00 -4.44 -23.25
N GLU A 19 -47.86 -5.77 -23.19
CA GLU A 19 -48.51 -6.62 -22.19
C GLU A 19 -47.74 -6.68 -20.86
N VAL A 20 -48.31 -7.37 -19.86
CA VAL A 20 -47.74 -7.52 -18.50
C VAL A 20 -46.36 -8.17 -18.54
N ASP A 21 -46.12 -9.13 -19.44
CA ASP A 21 -44.86 -9.86 -19.58
C ASP A 21 -43.91 -9.29 -20.65
N ALA A 22 -44.16 -8.06 -21.12
CA ALA A 22 -43.28 -7.36 -22.06
C ALA A 22 -41.86 -7.22 -21.50
N LYS A 23 -40.84 -7.38 -22.37
CA LYS A 23 -39.43 -7.36 -21.93
C LYS A 23 -39.01 -5.97 -21.47
N ARG A 24 -38.01 -5.91 -20.60
CA ARG A 24 -37.42 -4.66 -20.09
C ARG A 24 -37.07 -3.68 -21.23
N GLU A 25 -36.42 -4.17 -22.28
CA GLU A 25 -36.04 -3.39 -23.47
C GLU A 25 -37.25 -2.81 -24.24
N GLU A 26 -38.36 -3.55 -24.32
CA GLU A 26 -39.60 -3.14 -25.00
C GLU A 26 -40.31 -2.04 -24.20
N VAL A 27 -40.37 -2.20 -22.88
CA VAL A 27 -40.94 -1.21 -21.93
C VAL A 27 -40.08 0.05 -21.87
N GLU A 28 -38.74 -0.08 -21.82
CA GLU A 28 -37.81 1.04 -21.87
C GLU A 28 -37.90 1.78 -23.22
N ARG A 29 -37.98 1.07 -24.36
CA ARG A 29 -38.21 1.68 -25.68
C ARG A 29 -39.52 2.45 -25.75
N PHE A 30 -40.59 1.95 -25.12
CA PHE A 30 -41.85 2.69 -24.99
C PHE A 30 -41.67 3.99 -24.19
N TYR A 31 -41.15 3.93 -22.96
CA TYR A 31 -41.01 5.12 -22.13
C TYR A 31 -40.05 6.15 -22.71
N ASN A 32 -38.92 5.72 -23.29
CA ASN A 32 -37.96 6.61 -23.94
C ASN A 32 -38.60 7.37 -25.11
N PHE A 33 -39.37 6.70 -25.97
CA PHE A 33 -40.12 7.37 -27.05
C PHE A 33 -41.07 8.45 -26.52
N TRP A 34 -41.74 8.17 -25.41
CA TRP A 34 -42.74 9.07 -24.83
C TRP A 34 -42.15 10.21 -23.99
N TYR A 35 -40.95 10.05 -23.43
CA TYR A 35 -40.19 11.16 -22.83
C TYR A 35 -39.61 12.11 -23.90
N ASP A 36 -39.19 11.56 -25.05
CA ASP A 36 -38.77 12.26 -26.27
C ASP A 36 -39.93 12.63 -27.21
N PHE A 37 -41.18 12.61 -26.73
CA PHE A 37 -42.34 12.80 -27.60
C PHE A 37 -42.33 14.19 -28.26
N LYS A 38 -42.33 14.19 -29.59
CA LYS A 38 -42.54 15.40 -30.41
C LYS A 38 -43.87 15.31 -31.14
N SER A 39 -44.52 16.45 -31.30
CA SER A 39 -45.90 16.54 -31.76
C SER A 39 -46.08 17.55 -32.88
N TRP A 40 -46.65 17.12 -34.00
CA TRP A 40 -47.03 18.02 -35.10
C TRP A 40 -48.27 18.85 -34.77
N ARG A 41 -48.99 18.56 -33.67
CA ARG A 41 -50.18 19.31 -33.25
C ARG A 41 -49.89 20.80 -33.16
N GLU A 42 -50.66 21.57 -33.91
CA GLU A 42 -50.73 23.02 -33.84
C GLU A 42 -51.97 23.51 -33.06
N PHE A 43 -51.97 24.81 -32.75
CA PHE A 43 -53.00 25.47 -31.94
C PHE A 43 -53.48 26.78 -32.60
N SER A 44 -53.29 26.91 -33.91
CA SER A 44 -53.66 28.06 -34.75
C SER A 44 -55.17 28.34 -34.76
N TYR A 45 -55.99 27.29 -34.56
CA TYR A 45 -57.44 27.40 -34.35
C TYR A 45 -57.83 28.01 -32.98
N LEU A 46 -56.84 28.37 -32.15
CA LEU A 46 -56.99 29.09 -30.88
C LEU A 46 -56.15 30.39 -30.89
N ASP A 47 -55.77 30.90 -32.05
CA ASP A 47 -55.23 32.26 -32.17
C ASP A 47 -56.39 33.24 -31.91
N GLU A 48 -56.22 34.13 -30.93
CA GLU A 48 -57.33 34.93 -30.36
C GLU A 48 -57.59 36.22 -31.15
N GLU A 49 -56.55 36.79 -31.77
CA GLU A 49 -56.69 37.95 -32.65
C GLU A 49 -56.55 37.60 -34.12
N ASP A 50 -57.40 38.22 -34.94
CA ASP A 50 -57.37 38.02 -36.39
C ASP A 50 -56.38 39.00 -37.02
N LYS A 51 -55.41 38.45 -37.76
CA LYS A 51 -54.39 39.21 -38.49
C LYS A 51 -55.00 40.23 -39.45
N GLU A 52 -56.18 40.00 -40.01
CA GLU A 52 -56.78 40.94 -40.98
C GLU A 52 -57.41 42.19 -40.32
N LYS A 53 -57.59 42.20 -39.00
CA LYS A 53 -58.09 43.36 -38.24
C LYS A 53 -57.05 44.47 -38.04
N GLY A 54 -55.76 44.16 -38.14
CA GLY A 54 -54.69 45.14 -37.90
C GLY A 54 -54.67 46.21 -39.00
N GLN A 55 -54.81 47.46 -38.61
CA GLN A 55 -55.02 48.62 -39.48
C GLN A 55 -53.75 48.90 -40.29
N ASP A 56 -52.59 48.96 -39.63
CA ASP A 56 -51.29 49.16 -40.28
C ASP A 56 -50.52 47.84 -40.50
N ARG A 57 -49.26 47.93 -40.95
CA ARG A 57 -48.41 46.75 -41.20
C ARG A 57 -47.78 46.18 -39.93
N ASP A 58 -47.51 47.01 -38.93
CA ASP A 58 -46.68 46.66 -37.79
C ASP A 58 -47.55 46.20 -36.59
N GLU A 59 -48.80 46.66 -36.50
CA GLU A 59 -49.89 46.03 -35.73
C GLU A 59 -50.17 44.61 -36.23
N ARG A 60 -50.25 44.38 -37.55
CA ARG A 60 -50.41 43.03 -38.11
C ARG A 60 -49.23 42.11 -37.78
N ARG A 61 -48.01 42.64 -37.74
CA ARG A 61 -46.81 41.91 -37.25
C ARG A 61 -46.84 41.67 -35.75
N TRP A 62 -47.44 42.56 -34.97
CA TRP A 62 -47.63 42.39 -33.53
C TRP A 62 -48.66 41.29 -33.24
N ILE A 63 -49.81 41.29 -33.92
CA ILE A 63 -50.83 40.22 -33.86
C ILE A 63 -50.21 38.86 -34.22
N GLU A 64 -49.47 38.76 -35.33
CA GLU A 64 -48.75 37.51 -35.70
C GLU A 64 -47.74 37.06 -34.62
N LYS A 65 -47.07 38.00 -33.96
CA LYS A 65 -46.09 37.72 -32.90
C LYS A 65 -46.76 37.24 -31.62
N GLU A 66 -47.88 37.83 -31.24
CA GLU A 66 -48.61 37.45 -30.03
C GLU A 66 -49.30 36.10 -30.21
N ASN A 67 -50.00 35.89 -31.32
CA ASN A 67 -50.56 34.59 -31.70
C ASN A 67 -49.50 33.48 -31.77
N LYS A 68 -48.32 33.77 -32.35
CA LYS A 68 -47.19 32.82 -32.33
C LYS A 68 -46.71 32.51 -30.90
N THR A 69 -46.74 33.49 -30.00
CA THR A 69 -46.39 33.32 -28.59
C THR A 69 -47.43 32.48 -27.85
N ALA A 70 -48.72 32.73 -28.08
CA ALA A 70 -49.84 31.93 -27.57
C ALA A 70 -49.77 30.46 -28.05
N ARG A 71 -49.49 30.22 -29.34
CA ARG A 71 -49.26 28.85 -29.87
C ARG A 71 -48.08 28.15 -29.22
N ILE A 72 -46.95 28.85 -29.02
CA ILE A 72 -45.77 28.30 -28.33
C ILE A 72 -46.10 27.95 -26.88
N LYS A 73 -46.85 28.81 -26.18
CA LYS A 73 -47.35 28.58 -24.82
C LYS A 73 -48.26 27.34 -24.76
N ARG A 74 -49.31 27.27 -25.58
CA ARG A 74 -50.23 26.11 -25.63
C ARG A 74 -49.52 24.81 -26.04
N LYS A 75 -48.54 24.87 -26.95
CA LYS A 75 -47.70 23.70 -27.29
C LYS A 75 -46.79 23.26 -26.13
N LYS A 76 -46.23 24.20 -25.36
CA LYS A 76 -45.47 23.89 -24.13
C LYS A 76 -46.35 23.24 -23.05
N GLU A 77 -47.56 23.77 -22.85
CA GLU A 77 -48.55 23.23 -21.91
C GLU A 77 -48.99 21.80 -22.28
N GLU A 78 -49.27 21.54 -23.56
CA GLU A 78 -49.56 20.20 -24.09
C GLU A 78 -48.38 19.22 -23.90
N MET A 79 -47.14 19.67 -24.14
CA MET A 79 -45.95 18.83 -23.90
C MET A 79 -45.73 18.55 -22.40
N SER A 80 -46.07 19.47 -21.49
CA SER A 80 -46.09 19.19 -20.05
C SER A 80 -47.14 18.14 -19.72
N ARG A 81 -48.40 18.35 -20.13
CA ARG A 81 -49.51 17.41 -19.91
C ARG A 81 -49.18 15.99 -20.37
N ILE A 82 -48.50 15.85 -21.51
CA ILE A 82 -48.03 14.54 -22.00
C ILE A 82 -46.92 13.98 -21.10
N ARG A 83 -45.91 14.77 -20.73
CA ARG A 83 -44.84 14.32 -19.81
C ARG A 83 -45.37 13.92 -18.42
N ASP A 84 -46.36 14.64 -17.90
CA ASP A 84 -46.99 14.36 -16.61
C ASP A 84 -47.82 13.06 -16.65
N LEU A 85 -48.51 12.80 -17.76
CA LEU A 85 -49.15 11.51 -18.06
C LEU A 85 -48.13 10.35 -18.16
N VAL A 86 -46.96 10.60 -18.76
CA VAL A 86 -45.87 9.60 -18.87
C VAL A 86 -45.28 9.29 -17.49
N ASN A 87 -45.01 10.31 -16.67
CA ASN A 87 -44.57 10.16 -15.29
C ASN A 87 -45.57 9.37 -14.44
N LEU A 88 -46.86 9.70 -14.54
CA LEU A 88 -47.93 8.99 -13.83
C LEU A 88 -47.99 7.52 -14.25
N ALA A 89 -47.86 7.21 -15.54
CA ALA A 89 -47.82 5.85 -16.02
C ALA A 89 -46.55 5.11 -15.56
N TYR A 90 -45.37 5.72 -15.64
CA TYR A 90 -44.08 5.13 -15.27
C TYR A 90 -44.00 4.76 -13.78
N ASN A 91 -44.60 5.58 -12.90
CA ASN A 91 -44.62 5.32 -11.47
C ASN A 91 -45.59 4.19 -11.08
N ASN A 92 -46.68 4.02 -11.83
CA ASN A 92 -47.72 3.01 -11.56
C ASN A 92 -47.55 1.69 -12.35
N ASP A 93 -46.63 1.61 -13.32
CA ASP A 93 -46.39 0.40 -14.10
C ASP A 93 -45.73 -0.69 -13.24
N LYS A 94 -46.47 -1.78 -13.01
CA LYS A 94 -46.02 -2.97 -12.26
C LYS A 94 -44.75 -3.60 -12.85
N ARG A 95 -44.51 -3.48 -14.16
CA ARG A 95 -43.30 -3.99 -14.84
C ARG A 95 -42.09 -3.17 -14.44
N ILE A 96 -42.21 -1.84 -14.45
CA ILE A 96 -41.17 -0.92 -13.95
C ILE A 96 -40.88 -1.17 -12.46
N GLN A 97 -41.91 -1.39 -11.65
CA GLN A 97 -41.75 -1.72 -10.22
C GLN A 97 -41.03 -3.07 -10.04
N ARG A 98 -41.44 -4.12 -10.77
CA ARG A 98 -40.77 -5.43 -10.82
C ARG A 98 -39.30 -5.30 -11.23
N PHE A 99 -39.00 -4.62 -12.34
CA PHE A 99 -37.63 -4.45 -12.84
C PHE A 99 -36.72 -3.72 -11.86
N LYS A 100 -37.25 -2.73 -11.10
CA LYS A 100 -36.52 -2.03 -10.03
C LYS A 100 -36.27 -2.94 -8.82
N GLN A 101 -37.26 -3.75 -8.42
CA GLN A 101 -37.12 -4.68 -7.30
C GLN A 101 -36.17 -5.84 -7.64
N GLU A 102 -36.29 -6.45 -8.83
CA GLU A 102 -35.34 -7.45 -9.35
C GLU A 102 -33.89 -6.92 -9.38
N GLU A 103 -33.68 -5.66 -9.76
CA GLU A 103 -32.33 -5.09 -9.80
C GLU A 103 -31.77 -4.80 -8.39
N LYS A 104 -32.63 -4.33 -7.48
CA LYS A 104 -32.30 -4.15 -6.06
C LYS A 104 -31.94 -5.48 -5.40
N ASP A 105 -32.71 -6.53 -5.66
CA ASP A 105 -32.48 -7.86 -5.09
C ASP A 105 -31.27 -8.54 -5.72
N ARG A 106 -31.03 -8.37 -7.03
CA ARG A 106 -29.78 -8.78 -7.68
C ARG A 106 -28.56 -8.09 -7.05
N LYS A 107 -28.64 -6.79 -6.76
CA LYS A 107 -27.57 -6.04 -6.06
C LYS A 107 -27.38 -6.51 -4.61
N ALA A 108 -28.47 -6.80 -3.89
CA ALA A 108 -28.42 -7.32 -2.53
C ALA A 108 -27.82 -8.73 -2.48
N ALA A 109 -28.26 -9.63 -3.37
CA ALA A 109 -27.75 -10.99 -3.51
C ALA A 109 -26.26 -11.00 -3.91
N ALA A 110 -25.84 -10.17 -4.88
CA ALA A 110 -24.44 -10.04 -5.25
C ALA A 110 -23.56 -9.51 -4.10
N LYS A 111 -24.07 -8.54 -3.30
CA LYS A 111 -23.38 -8.06 -2.10
C LYS A 111 -23.27 -9.17 -1.04
N ARG A 112 -24.37 -9.91 -0.79
CA ARG A 112 -24.41 -11.02 0.17
C ARG A 112 -23.45 -12.14 -0.24
N ALA A 113 -23.55 -12.66 -1.47
CA ALA A 113 -22.66 -13.69 -1.98
C ALA A 113 -21.17 -13.30 -1.88
N LYS A 114 -20.83 -12.01 -2.09
CA LYS A 114 -19.47 -11.52 -1.89
C LYS A 114 -19.04 -11.50 -0.42
N MET A 115 -19.93 -11.13 0.51
CA MET A 115 -19.64 -11.21 1.96
C MET A 115 -19.47 -12.65 2.41
N ASP A 116 -20.41 -13.52 2.03
CA ASP A 116 -20.45 -14.94 2.40
C ASP A 116 -19.20 -15.66 1.86
N ALA A 117 -18.76 -15.37 0.62
CA ALA A 117 -17.52 -15.91 0.05
C ALA A 117 -16.24 -15.42 0.76
N VAL A 118 -16.17 -14.14 1.15
CA VAL A 118 -15.04 -13.61 1.94
C VAL A 118 -15.01 -14.22 3.34
N GLN A 119 -16.17 -14.44 3.96
CA GLN A 119 -16.27 -15.10 5.26
C GLN A 119 -15.87 -16.58 5.17
N ALA A 120 -16.27 -17.29 4.11
CA ALA A 120 -15.83 -18.67 3.84
C ALA A 120 -14.32 -18.75 3.66
N GLN A 121 -13.72 -17.91 2.80
CA GLN A 121 -12.28 -17.87 2.58
C GLN A 121 -11.50 -17.55 3.88
N LYS A 122 -12.01 -16.63 4.71
CA LYS A 122 -11.39 -16.33 6.01
C LYS A 122 -11.47 -17.54 6.96
N ALA A 123 -12.61 -18.22 7.03
CA ALA A 123 -12.78 -19.39 7.89
C ALA A 123 -11.92 -20.60 7.42
N GLU A 124 -11.69 -20.73 6.11
CA GLU A 124 -10.77 -21.72 5.53
C GLU A 124 -9.31 -21.40 5.90
N GLN A 125 -8.88 -20.14 5.73
CA GLN A 125 -7.54 -19.68 6.14
C GLN A 125 -7.30 -19.86 7.64
N GLU A 126 -8.28 -19.55 8.48
CA GLU A 126 -8.19 -19.72 9.93
C GLU A 126 -8.06 -21.20 10.34
N LYS A 127 -8.80 -22.10 9.68
CA LYS A 127 -8.65 -23.55 9.84
C LYS A 127 -7.26 -24.02 9.42
N ALA A 128 -6.79 -23.62 8.24
CA ALA A 128 -5.47 -24.01 7.73
C ALA A 128 -4.33 -23.52 8.64
N VAL A 129 -4.41 -22.29 9.16
CA VAL A 129 -3.43 -21.76 10.14
C VAL A 129 -3.48 -22.55 11.45
N ARG A 130 -4.67 -22.88 11.96
CA ARG A 130 -4.82 -23.68 13.19
C ARG A 130 -4.30 -25.11 13.03
N GLU A 131 -4.53 -25.73 11.88
CA GLU A 131 -4.01 -27.07 11.56
C GLU A 131 -2.48 -27.04 11.41
N ALA A 132 -1.93 -26.07 10.67
CA ALA A 132 -0.48 -25.89 10.54
C ALA A 132 0.21 -25.63 11.90
N ALA A 133 -0.43 -24.86 12.80
CA ALA A 133 0.06 -24.64 14.15
C ALA A 133 0.10 -25.93 14.97
N LEU A 134 -0.97 -26.74 14.93
CA LEU A 134 -1.02 -28.05 15.60
C LEU A 134 -0.04 -29.07 15.01
N ALA A 135 0.17 -29.04 13.69
CA ALA A 135 1.17 -29.86 13.01
C ALA A 135 2.59 -29.48 13.45
N LYS A 136 2.90 -28.17 13.52
CA LYS A 136 4.19 -27.69 14.02
C LYS A 136 4.38 -28.05 15.50
N GLU A 137 3.40 -27.83 16.36
CA GLU A 137 3.48 -28.18 17.79
C GLU A 137 3.78 -29.66 18.00
N ARG A 138 3.22 -30.54 17.16
CA ARG A 138 3.53 -31.98 17.16
C ARG A 138 4.96 -32.27 16.69
N ALA A 139 5.45 -31.58 15.67
CA ALA A 139 6.82 -31.71 15.17
C ALA A 139 7.84 -31.23 16.22
N ASP A 140 7.67 -30.02 16.77
CA ASP A 140 8.53 -29.43 17.80
C ASP A 140 8.60 -30.35 19.04
N LYS A 141 7.47 -30.94 19.48
CA LYS A 141 7.44 -31.93 20.59
C LYS A 141 8.09 -33.27 20.23
N ALA A 142 8.04 -33.71 18.98
CA ALA A 142 8.72 -34.92 18.54
C ALA A 142 10.25 -34.73 18.49
N GLU A 143 10.72 -33.57 18.01
CA GLU A 143 12.13 -33.22 18.00
C GLU A 143 12.69 -33.07 19.42
N GLN A 144 11.99 -32.37 20.32
CA GLN A 144 12.39 -32.26 21.74
C GLN A 144 12.56 -33.65 22.40
N LYS A 145 11.61 -34.58 22.18
CA LYS A 145 11.73 -35.96 22.67
C LYS A 145 12.94 -36.68 22.09
N ARG A 146 13.24 -36.50 20.81
CA ARG A 146 14.42 -37.09 20.15
C ARG A 146 15.73 -36.54 20.72
N ILE A 147 15.81 -35.23 20.97
CA ILE A 147 16.98 -34.58 21.56
C ILE A 147 17.22 -35.11 22.99
N GLU A 148 16.19 -35.22 23.82
CA GLU A 148 16.33 -35.71 25.20
C GLU A 148 16.72 -37.19 25.24
N LEU A 149 16.19 -38.04 24.34
CA LEU A 149 16.65 -39.44 24.22
C LEU A 149 18.14 -39.54 23.85
N ILE A 150 18.61 -38.75 22.88
CA ILE A 150 20.03 -38.70 22.49
C ILE A 150 20.91 -38.18 23.65
N ARG A 151 20.40 -37.25 24.46
CA ARG A 151 21.09 -36.77 25.66
C ARG A 151 21.20 -37.87 26.72
N ILE A 152 20.11 -38.57 27.02
CA ILE A 152 20.07 -39.68 28.00
C ILE A 152 21.04 -40.79 27.58
N GLU A 153 21.02 -41.19 26.32
CA GLU A 153 21.94 -42.20 25.77
C GLU A 153 23.41 -41.76 25.91
N ARG A 154 23.75 -40.53 25.52
CA ARG A 154 25.10 -39.96 25.67
C ARG A 154 25.54 -39.88 27.14
N GLU A 155 24.62 -39.63 28.07
CA GLU A 155 24.93 -39.63 29.50
C GLU A 155 25.17 -41.05 30.04
N GLN A 156 24.40 -42.03 29.58
CA GLN A 156 24.62 -43.45 29.89
C GLN A 156 25.97 -43.93 29.35
N GLN A 157 26.29 -43.66 28.07
CA GLN A 157 27.59 -43.98 27.46
C GLN A 157 28.75 -43.35 28.26
N LYS A 158 28.64 -42.08 28.67
CA LYS A 158 29.62 -41.42 29.55
C LYS A 158 29.73 -42.08 30.93
N LYS A 159 28.63 -42.58 31.51
CA LYS A 159 28.65 -43.31 32.80
C LYS A 159 29.37 -44.67 32.67
N VAL A 160 29.15 -45.42 31.58
CA VAL A 160 29.87 -46.69 31.35
C VAL A 160 31.35 -46.42 31.08
N LEU A 161 31.70 -45.49 30.19
CA LEU A 161 33.09 -45.16 29.85
C LEU A 161 33.88 -44.62 31.07
N LYS A 162 33.24 -43.91 31.99
CA LYS A 162 33.84 -43.55 33.29
C LYS A 162 34.12 -44.76 34.18
N LYS A 163 33.27 -45.79 34.19
CA LYS A 163 33.52 -47.04 34.92
C LYS A 163 34.72 -47.78 34.32
N GLU A 164 34.76 -47.96 33.01
CA GLU A 164 35.86 -48.69 32.34
C GLU A 164 37.23 -48.03 32.54
N ARG A 165 37.30 -46.69 32.46
CA ARG A 165 38.52 -45.92 32.81
C ARG A 165 38.92 -46.08 34.27
N LYS A 166 37.96 -46.29 35.20
CA LYS A 166 38.29 -46.60 36.61
C LYS A 166 38.84 -48.02 36.73
N THR A 167 38.15 -49.01 36.16
CA THR A 167 38.58 -50.42 36.14
C THR A 167 40.00 -50.59 35.60
N LEU A 168 40.37 -49.87 34.53
CA LEU A 168 41.72 -49.91 33.97
C LEU A 168 42.76 -49.36 34.95
N ARG A 169 42.52 -48.17 35.51
CA ARG A 169 43.41 -47.57 36.53
C ARG A 169 43.61 -48.45 37.75
N ASP A 170 42.52 -49.00 38.30
CA ASP A 170 42.57 -49.87 39.48
C ASP A 170 43.43 -51.10 39.17
N LYS A 171 43.11 -51.86 38.10
CA LYS A 171 43.86 -53.06 37.68
C LYS A 171 45.35 -52.79 37.46
N VAL A 172 45.69 -51.71 36.76
CA VAL A 172 47.09 -51.37 36.45
C VAL A 172 47.85 -50.94 37.72
N LYS A 173 47.20 -50.20 38.63
CA LYS A 173 47.77 -49.81 39.93
C LYS A 173 48.04 -51.02 40.82
N ASP A 174 47.09 -51.94 40.92
CA ASP A 174 47.22 -53.16 41.74
C ASP A 174 48.37 -54.05 41.23
N CYS A 175 48.57 -54.09 39.91
CA CYS A 175 49.72 -54.73 39.26
C CYS A 175 51.03 -53.90 39.29
N LYS A 176 51.15 -52.91 40.19
CA LYS A 176 52.31 -52.01 40.34
C LYS A 176 52.78 -51.38 39.01
N TYR A 177 51.81 -51.00 38.17
CA TYR A 177 52.01 -50.44 36.83
C TYR A 177 52.86 -51.32 35.89
N TYR A 178 53.03 -52.61 36.17
CA TYR A 178 53.93 -53.51 35.42
C TYR A 178 55.33 -52.92 35.16
N ALA A 179 55.90 -52.17 36.11
CA ALA A 179 57.23 -51.58 35.96
C ALA A 179 58.35 -52.65 35.90
N LYS A 180 59.58 -52.24 35.60
CA LYS A 180 60.83 -52.97 35.90
C LYS A 180 61.84 -52.12 36.69
N ASN A 181 61.62 -50.82 36.71
CA ASN A 181 62.44 -49.76 37.27
C ASN A 181 61.59 -48.47 37.31
N ASP A 182 61.99 -47.50 38.13
CA ASP A 182 61.16 -46.32 38.44
C ASP A 182 60.86 -45.45 37.19
N LYS A 183 61.80 -45.44 36.23
CA LYS A 183 61.66 -44.72 34.96
C LYS A 183 60.58 -45.30 34.05
N ASP A 184 60.34 -46.61 34.08
CA ASP A 184 59.21 -47.22 33.36
C ASP A 184 57.90 -47.10 34.17
N GLN A 185 57.95 -47.09 35.51
CA GLN A 185 56.75 -46.83 36.33
C GLN A 185 56.12 -45.48 36.00
N LEU A 186 56.93 -44.43 35.83
CA LEU A 186 56.45 -43.09 35.47
C LEU A 186 55.81 -43.06 34.07
N LYS A 187 56.45 -43.69 33.06
CA LYS A 187 55.90 -43.81 31.70
C LYS A 187 54.59 -44.60 31.67
N HIS A 188 54.52 -45.69 32.43
CA HIS A 188 53.34 -46.53 32.50
C HIS A 188 52.18 -45.82 33.23
N MET A 189 52.47 -44.97 34.21
CA MET A 189 51.50 -44.06 34.82
C MET A 189 50.94 -43.04 33.80
N GLU A 190 51.81 -42.27 33.15
CA GLU A 190 51.43 -41.31 32.09
C GLU A 190 50.63 -42.00 30.97
N GLY A 191 51.12 -43.16 30.53
CA GLY A 191 50.50 -43.97 29.49
C GLY A 191 49.15 -44.60 29.88
N THR A 192 48.90 -44.85 31.16
CA THR A 192 47.57 -45.30 31.63
C THR A 192 46.51 -44.22 31.38
N GLU A 193 46.86 -42.95 31.61
CA GLU A 193 45.96 -41.84 31.31
C GLU A 193 45.86 -41.59 29.80
N LYS A 194 46.94 -41.69 29.01
CA LYS A 194 46.87 -41.66 27.53
C LYS A 194 45.92 -42.72 26.97
N ILE A 195 46.01 -43.96 27.45
CA ILE A 195 45.07 -45.04 27.05
C ILE A 195 43.65 -44.67 27.48
N CYS A 196 43.45 -44.20 28.71
CA CYS A 196 42.13 -43.76 29.17
C CYS A 196 41.55 -42.70 28.23
N GLU A 197 42.31 -41.67 27.89
CA GLU A 197 41.87 -40.54 27.06
C GLU A 197 41.57 -40.95 25.60
N THR A 198 42.45 -41.73 24.98
CA THR A 198 42.41 -42.07 23.54
C THR A 198 41.53 -43.27 23.17
N PHE A 199 41.27 -44.20 24.09
CA PHE A 199 40.49 -45.40 23.77
C PHE A 199 38.98 -45.16 23.94
N ASN A 200 38.20 -45.67 22.99
CA ASN A 200 36.73 -45.66 23.08
C ASN A 200 36.20 -46.75 24.02
N LEU A 201 34.89 -46.77 24.26
CA LEU A 201 34.24 -47.69 25.21
C LEU A 201 34.54 -49.17 24.92
N ALA A 202 34.41 -49.60 23.66
CA ALA A 202 34.63 -50.99 23.27
C ALA A 202 36.11 -51.38 23.38
N GLU A 203 37.02 -50.45 23.08
CA GLU A 203 38.47 -50.66 23.18
C GLU A 203 38.94 -50.75 24.63
N LEU A 204 38.40 -49.91 25.52
CA LEU A 204 38.65 -50.01 26.96
C LEU A 204 38.12 -51.32 27.55
N GLN A 205 36.96 -51.80 27.09
CA GLN A 205 36.41 -53.09 27.50
C GLN A 205 37.22 -54.28 26.98
N ALA A 206 37.63 -54.25 25.71
CA ALA A 206 38.51 -55.25 25.12
C ALA A 206 39.86 -55.30 25.84
N LEU A 207 40.44 -54.14 26.19
CA LEU A 207 41.66 -54.05 26.98
C LEU A 207 41.45 -54.57 28.40
N ASN A 208 40.43 -54.10 29.12
CA ASN A 208 40.12 -54.54 30.49
C ASN A 208 39.98 -56.07 30.61
N LYS A 209 39.51 -56.74 29.55
CA LYS A 209 39.43 -58.21 29.43
C LYS A 209 40.74 -58.85 28.97
N ALA A 210 41.48 -58.24 28.04
CA ALA A 210 42.78 -58.75 27.61
C ALA A 210 43.80 -58.75 28.78
N MET A 211 43.75 -57.72 29.62
CA MET A 211 44.58 -57.58 30.82
C MET A 211 44.40 -58.73 31.83
N GLU A 212 43.22 -59.36 31.88
CA GLU A 212 42.94 -60.51 32.77
C GLU A 212 43.61 -61.81 32.31
N SER A 213 44.06 -61.89 31.04
CA SER A 213 44.63 -63.11 30.44
C SER A 213 46.07 -62.95 29.94
N LYS A 214 46.47 -61.75 29.52
CA LYS A 214 47.81 -61.45 28.99
C LYS A 214 48.58 -60.39 29.81
N GLY A 215 47.93 -59.79 30.82
CA GLY A 215 48.54 -58.86 31.78
C GLY A 215 49.45 -57.81 31.13
N ARG A 216 50.76 -57.94 31.38
CA ARG A 216 51.79 -57.00 30.92
C ARG A 216 51.83 -56.82 29.40
N GLU A 217 51.63 -57.87 28.61
CA GLU A 217 51.77 -57.77 27.15
C GLU A 217 50.63 -56.96 26.54
N SER A 218 49.40 -57.23 26.97
CA SER A 218 48.22 -56.42 26.62
C SER A 218 48.37 -54.95 27.03
N PHE A 219 49.01 -54.67 28.16
CA PHE A 219 49.26 -53.30 28.61
C PHE A 219 50.25 -52.56 27.69
N VAL A 220 51.41 -53.16 27.40
CA VAL A 220 52.44 -52.54 26.56
C VAL A 220 51.97 -52.39 25.10
N ALA A 221 51.21 -53.34 24.56
CA ALA A 221 50.59 -53.20 23.24
C ALA A 221 49.54 -52.07 23.20
N ALA A 222 48.76 -51.88 24.27
CA ALA A 222 47.83 -50.76 24.37
C ALA A 222 48.53 -49.40 24.45
N LEU A 223 49.67 -49.30 25.15
CA LEU A 223 50.49 -48.08 25.17
C LEU A 223 50.94 -47.69 23.75
N GLN A 224 51.53 -48.63 23.01
CA GLN A 224 51.95 -48.41 21.62
C GLN A 224 50.77 -48.01 20.72
N THR A 225 49.60 -48.62 20.92
CA THR A 225 48.36 -48.29 20.18
C THR A 225 47.85 -46.89 20.52
N ALA A 226 47.98 -46.44 21.78
CA ALA A 226 47.62 -45.09 22.19
C ALA A 226 48.56 -44.03 21.59
N ASP A 227 49.88 -44.24 21.66
CA ASP A 227 50.86 -43.33 21.07
C ASP A 227 50.71 -43.25 19.53
N GLN A 228 50.42 -44.37 18.86
CA GLN A 228 50.10 -44.40 17.42
C GLN A 228 48.83 -43.60 17.08
N LYS A 229 47.78 -43.70 17.91
CA LYS A 229 46.54 -42.92 17.72
C LYS A 229 46.78 -41.42 17.89
N ILE A 230 47.56 -41.02 18.89
CA ILE A 230 47.92 -39.61 19.12
C ILE A 230 48.70 -39.05 17.93
N ALA A 231 49.66 -39.82 17.40
CA ALA A 231 50.41 -39.44 16.20
C ALA A 231 49.49 -39.29 14.96
N ALA A 232 48.56 -40.23 14.75
CA ALA A 232 47.61 -40.18 13.64
C ALA A 232 46.58 -39.03 13.77
N GLU A 233 46.11 -38.72 14.99
CA GLU A 233 45.21 -37.59 15.23
C GLU A 233 45.93 -36.25 15.02
N LEU A 234 47.19 -36.14 15.45
CA LEU A 234 48.04 -34.97 15.18
C LEU A 234 48.29 -34.80 13.67
N GLU A 235 48.54 -35.88 12.93
CA GLU A 235 48.68 -35.84 11.47
C GLU A 235 47.37 -35.42 10.78
N GLN A 236 46.21 -35.97 11.19
CA GLN A 236 44.91 -35.57 10.66
C GLN A 236 44.57 -34.11 10.99
N PHE A 237 44.93 -33.61 12.18
CA PHE A 237 44.78 -32.20 12.54
C PHE A 237 45.66 -31.31 11.66
N ASN A 238 46.95 -31.65 11.50
CA ASN A 238 47.89 -30.92 10.65
C ASN A 238 47.43 -30.91 9.18
N GLN A 239 47.00 -32.06 8.65
CA GLN A 239 46.46 -32.17 7.29
C GLN A 239 45.16 -31.36 7.15
N THR A 240 44.29 -31.33 8.16
CA THR A 240 43.06 -30.53 8.15
C THR A 240 43.34 -29.03 8.19
N GLN A 241 44.34 -28.59 8.97
CA GLN A 241 44.77 -27.18 9.00
C GLN A 241 45.45 -26.78 7.69
N GLN A 242 46.35 -27.61 7.15
CA GLN A 242 46.93 -27.41 5.82
C GLN A 242 45.84 -27.36 4.74
N LYS A 243 44.80 -28.19 4.81
CA LYS A 243 43.68 -28.17 3.86
C LYS A 243 42.84 -26.89 3.97
N LYS A 244 42.64 -26.34 5.18
CA LYS A 244 42.02 -25.01 5.36
C LYS A 244 42.89 -23.89 4.77
N LEU A 245 44.20 -23.90 5.06
CA LEU A 245 45.17 -22.93 4.53
C LEU A 245 45.29 -23.00 3.00
N ALA A 246 45.35 -24.20 2.42
CA ALA A 246 45.36 -24.42 0.97
C ALA A 246 44.05 -23.98 0.30
N THR A 247 42.91 -24.16 0.97
CA THR A 247 41.60 -23.66 0.49
C THR A 247 41.54 -22.12 0.46
N ALA A 248 42.38 -21.44 1.26
CA ALA A 248 42.57 -20.00 1.22
C ALA A 248 43.67 -19.54 0.22
N ALA A 249 44.46 -20.46 -0.33
CA ALA A 249 45.60 -20.18 -1.22
C ALA A 249 45.37 -20.54 -2.70
N ALA A 250 44.22 -21.14 -3.05
CA ALA A 250 43.83 -21.34 -4.45
C ALA A 250 43.53 -20.00 -5.16
N PRO A 251 43.86 -19.83 -6.46
CA PRO A 251 43.75 -18.55 -7.15
C PRO A 251 42.29 -18.18 -7.48
N LYS A 252 41.60 -17.62 -6.50
CA LYS A 252 40.43 -16.75 -6.74
C LYS A 252 40.93 -15.33 -7.02
N ALA A 253 40.24 -14.62 -7.91
CA ALA A 253 40.47 -13.19 -8.11
C ALA A 253 40.40 -12.45 -6.77
N ALA A 254 41.35 -11.56 -6.52
CA ALA A 254 41.70 -11.12 -5.17
C ALA A 254 40.60 -10.32 -4.47
N VAL A 255 39.84 -11.01 -3.60
CA VAL A 255 39.01 -10.39 -2.57
C VAL A 255 39.73 -10.58 -1.24
N LYS A 256 40.35 -9.50 -0.73
CA LYS A 256 40.82 -9.48 0.67
C LYS A 256 39.63 -9.79 1.57
N GLU A 257 39.80 -10.68 2.54
CA GLU A 257 38.80 -10.86 3.60
C GLU A 257 38.88 -9.67 4.57
N VAL A 258 38.17 -8.60 4.20
CA VAL A 258 38.19 -7.33 4.94
C VAL A 258 37.35 -7.45 6.19
N LYS A 259 37.86 -6.91 7.31
CA LYS A 259 37.19 -7.03 8.61
C LYS A 259 35.80 -6.42 8.49
N LYS A 260 34.79 -7.12 9.01
CA LYS A 260 33.38 -6.72 8.88
C LYS A 260 33.05 -5.34 9.48
N GLY A 261 33.93 -4.78 10.30
CA GLY A 261 33.90 -3.41 10.82
C GLY A 261 34.56 -2.35 9.92
N GLU A 262 35.54 -2.71 9.08
CA GLU A 262 36.17 -1.78 8.12
C GLU A 262 35.24 -1.53 6.92
N LEU A 263 34.60 -2.59 6.39
CA LEU A 263 33.64 -2.48 5.28
C LEU A 263 32.45 -1.55 5.60
N TRP A 264 32.07 -1.48 6.88
CA TRP A 264 30.96 -0.66 7.38
C TRP A 264 31.45 0.44 8.33
N SER A 265 32.42 1.22 7.86
CA SER A 265 32.80 2.51 8.43
C SER A 265 31.58 3.43 8.61
N ASN A 266 31.71 4.44 9.47
CA ASN A 266 30.62 5.40 9.72
C ASN A 266 30.20 6.12 8.42
N GLU A 267 31.18 6.47 7.57
CA GLU A 267 31.01 7.01 6.22
C GLU A 267 30.20 6.06 5.31
N ASN A 268 30.60 4.79 5.19
CA ASN A 268 29.88 3.82 4.34
C ASN A 268 28.44 3.56 4.83
N VAL A 269 28.18 3.66 6.14
CA VAL A 269 26.83 3.59 6.71
C VAL A 269 26.01 4.85 6.37
N GLN A 270 26.60 6.04 6.41
CA GLN A 270 25.92 7.28 6.00
C GLN A 270 25.62 7.31 4.49
N LEU A 271 26.57 6.86 3.65
CA LEU A 271 26.38 6.69 2.21
C LEU A 271 25.26 5.68 1.90
N LEU A 272 25.20 4.56 2.63
CA LEU A 272 24.11 3.59 2.53
C LEU A 272 22.75 4.21 2.84
N ILE A 273 22.63 4.97 3.94
CA ILE A 273 21.37 5.63 4.33
C ILE A 273 20.93 6.65 3.27
N LYS A 274 21.88 7.46 2.77
CA LYS A 274 21.61 8.43 1.69
C LYS A 274 21.14 7.74 0.41
N ALA A 275 21.81 6.65 0.00
CA ALA A 275 21.49 5.89 -1.20
C ALA A 275 20.16 5.12 -1.10
N VAL A 276 19.84 4.54 0.06
CA VAL A 276 18.55 3.85 0.30
C VAL A 276 17.36 4.81 0.19
N ASN A 277 17.53 6.08 0.55
CA ASN A 277 16.51 7.12 0.38
C ASN A 277 16.47 7.66 -1.06
N LEU A 278 17.63 7.85 -1.71
CA LEU A 278 17.73 8.33 -3.09
C LEU A 278 17.18 7.33 -4.12
N PHE A 279 17.36 6.03 -3.85
CA PHE A 279 16.89 4.93 -4.68
C PHE A 279 15.79 4.16 -3.91
N PRO A 280 14.50 4.53 -4.04
CA PRO A 280 13.40 3.85 -3.34
C PRO A 280 13.17 2.41 -3.83
N ALA A 281 12.31 1.66 -3.12
CA ALA A 281 11.98 0.29 -3.48
C ALA A 281 11.09 0.23 -4.74
N GLY A 282 11.53 -0.51 -5.77
CA GLY A 282 10.74 -0.71 -7.00
C GLY A 282 11.50 -1.42 -8.13
N THR A 283 12.83 -1.31 -8.19
CA THR A 283 13.66 -1.95 -9.23
C THR A 283 14.43 -3.17 -8.69
N ALA A 284 14.59 -4.20 -9.52
CA ALA A 284 15.31 -5.43 -9.12
C ALA A 284 16.80 -5.17 -8.85
N GLN A 285 17.43 -4.28 -9.62
CA GLN A 285 18.84 -3.88 -9.52
C GLN A 285 19.12 -2.79 -8.47
N ARG A 286 18.14 -2.47 -7.60
CA ARG A 286 18.27 -1.42 -6.57
C ARG A 286 19.55 -1.56 -5.73
N TRP A 287 19.88 -2.79 -5.35
CA TRP A 287 20.99 -3.07 -4.45
C TRP A 287 22.35 -2.95 -5.15
N ASP A 288 22.40 -3.23 -6.45
CA ASP A 288 23.57 -3.03 -7.30
C ASP A 288 23.83 -1.53 -7.54
N VAL A 289 22.78 -0.75 -7.85
CA VAL A 289 22.88 0.72 -7.98
C VAL A 289 23.35 1.36 -6.67
N ILE A 290 22.83 0.93 -5.52
CA ILE A 290 23.29 1.40 -4.20
C ILE A 290 24.74 0.98 -3.92
N ALA A 291 25.15 -0.24 -4.29
CA ALA A 291 26.54 -0.69 -4.14
C ALA A 291 27.50 0.15 -4.98
N THR A 292 27.17 0.41 -6.25
CA THR A 292 27.92 1.31 -7.14
C THR A 292 28.00 2.72 -6.55
N PHE A 293 26.89 3.27 -6.05
CA PHE A 293 26.88 4.59 -5.42
C PHE A 293 27.82 4.66 -4.20
N ILE A 294 27.79 3.66 -3.30
CA ILE A 294 28.68 3.63 -2.13
C ILE A 294 30.14 3.52 -2.58
N ASN A 295 30.45 2.63 -3.53
CA ASN A 295 31.83 2.44 -4.03
C ASN A 295 32.38 3.66 -4.81
N GLN A 296 31.50 4.52 -5.36
CA GLN A 296 31.90 5.78 -6.02
C GLN A 296 32.14 6.94 -5.04
N HIS A 297 31.57 6.87 -3.82
CA HIS A 297 31.62 7.97 -2.85
C HIS A 297 32.38 7.63 -1.56
N SER A 298 32.78 6.37 -1.36
CA SER A 298 33.69 5.94 -0.31
C SER A 298 35.12 6.39 -0.63
N GLY A 299 35.86 6.90 0.36
CA GLY A 299 37.25 7.32 0.18
C GLY A 299 38.13 6.27 -0.49
N SER A 300 38.91 6.69 -1.50
CA SER A 300 39.74 5.80 -2.32
C SER A 300 40.77 5.04 -1.47
N GLY A 301 40.62 3.71 -1.41
CA GLY A 301 41.36 2.82 -0.52
C GLY A 301 40.46 1.85 0.27
N GLY A 302 39.16 2.12 0.35
CA GLY A 302 38.16 1.23 0.94
C GLY A 302 37.95 -0.09 0.16
N ALA A 303 37.38 -1.08 0.85
CA ALA A 303 36.96 -2.34 0.25
C ALA A 303 35.64 -2.19 -0.51
N GLN A 304 35.53 -2.81 -1.70
CA GLN A 304 34.32 -2.73 -2.49
C GLN A 304 33.13 -3.43 -1.81
N VAL A 305 32.05 -2.68 -1.58
CA VAL A 305 30.80 -3.17 -1.04
C VAL A 305 29.99 -3.80 -2.19
N LEU A 306 29.52 -5.05 -2.00
CA LEU A 306 28.71 -5.75 -3.00
C LEU A 306 27.21 -5.60 -2.71
N ALA A 307 26.37 -5.74 -3.74
CA ALA A 307 24.90 -5.64 -3.62
C ALA A 307 24.30 -6.57 -2.54
N ARG A 308 24.90 -7.75 -2.32
CA ARG A 308 24.50 -8.68 -1.24
C ARG A 308 24.81 -8.11 0.15
N ASP A 309 25.94 -7.45 0.33
CA ASP A 309 26.32 -6.83 1.60
C ASP A 309 25.49 -5.58 1.88
N VAL A 310 25.21 -4.76 0.85
CA VAL A 310 24.23 -3.66 0.91
C VAL A 310 22.88 -4.18 1.39
N LEU A 311 22.32 -5.20 0.74
CA LEU A 311 21.02 -5.80 1.12
C LEU A 311 21.02 -6.32 2.56
N ASN A 312 22.09 -7.01 2.97
CA ASN A 312 22.22 -7.57 4.31
C ASN A 312 22.37 -6.47 5.38
N LYS A 313 23.16 -5.42 5.11
CA LYS A 313 23.33 -4.28 6.02
C LYS A 313 22.08 -3.41 6.10
N ALA A 314 21.39 -3.17 4.98
CA ALA A 314 20.12 -2.44 4.96
C ALA A 314 19.06 -3.17 5.79
N LYS A 315 18.91 -4.50 5.63
CA LYS A 315 18.07 -5.33 6.50
C LYS A 315 18.52 -5.28 7.97
N ALA A 316 19.82 -5.36 8.23
CA ALA A 316 20.34 -5.27 9.60
C ALA A 316 20.09 -3.91 10.27
N LEU A 317 20.14 -2.80 9.52
CA LEU A 317 19.81 -1.45 10.01
C LEU A 317 18.29 -1.25 10.15
N GLN A 318 17.47 -1.87 9.30
CA GLN A 318 16.02 -1.87 9.41
C GLN A 318 15.52 -2.69 10.61
N ASN A 319 16.24 -3.75 10.98
CA ASN A 319 15.94 -4.62 12.13
C ASN A 319 16.64 -4.16 13.42
N SER A 320 17.73 -3.40 13.33
CA SER A 320 18.42 -2.77 14.48
C SER A 320 17.71 -1.46 14.81
N ASP A 321 16.56 -1.59 15.48
CA ASP A 321 15.59 -0.50 15.68
C ASP A 321 16.12 0.66 16.52
N HIS A 322 16.78 1.60 15.85
CA HIS A 322 17.18 2.90 16.38
C HIS A 322 16.07 3.96 16.24
N SER A 323 14.82 3.60 15.90
CA SER A 323 13.70 4.56 15.87
C SER A 323 13.40 5.16 17.25
N LYS A 324 13.93 4.55 18.32
CA LYS A 324 13.96 5.07 19.70
C LYS A 324 15.38 5.24 20.23
N SER A 325 16.29 5.81 19.44
CA SER A 325 17.56 6.33 19.97
C SER A 325 17.26 7.49 20.93
N SER A 326 17.17 7.17 22.23
CA SER A 326 16.69 8.06 23.31
C SER A 326 17.36 9.43 23.26
N LEU A 327 18.66 9.48 23.00
CA LEU A 327 19.47 10.71 22.88
C LEU A 327 18.94 11.68 21.81
N LYS A 328 18.41 11.18 20.67
CA LYS A 328 17.90 12.06 19.60
C LYS A 328 16.48 12.56 19.88
N THR A 329 15.67 11.79 20.61
CA THR A 329 14.38 12.25 21.14
C THR A 329 14.62 13.28 22.23
N GLN A 330 15.42 12.96 23.24
CA GLN A 330 15.76 13.84 24.36
C GLN A 330 16.41 15.16 23.92
N ALA A 331 17.26 15.15 22.89
CA ALA A 331 17.82 16.39 22.31
C ALA A 331 16.78 17.23 21.55
N ASN A 332 15.78 16.62 20.91
CA ASN A 332 14.67 17.35 20.32
C ASN A 332 13.74 17.90 21.40
N ASP A 333 13.39 17.11 22.42
CA ASP A 333 12.50 17.53 23.51
C ASP A 333 13.13 18.65 24.34
N ALA A 334 14.45 18.62 24.57
CA ALA A 334 15.18 19.73 25.22
C ALA A 334 15.21 21.01 24.36
N ALA A 335 15.36 20.88 23.03
CA ALA A 335 15.26 22.01 22.11
C ALA A 335 13.82 22.56 22.04
N PHE A 336 12.81 21.68 22.06
CA PHE A 336 11.40 22.04 22.00
C PHE A 336 10.93 22.70 23.30
N ALA A 337 11.38 22.21 24.47
CA ALA A 337 11.13 22.84 25.76
C ALA A 337 11.79 24.22 25.87
N SER A 338 13.00 24.38 25.31
CA SER A 338 13.68 25.68 25.20
C SER A 338 12.90 26.66 24.30
N PHE A 339 12.33 26.15 23.20
CA PHE A 339 11.50 26.91 22.26
C PHE A 339 10.10 27.26 22.82
N GLU A 340 9.46 26.37 23.58
CA GLU A 340 8.22 26.71 24.28
C GLU A 340 8.45 27.72 25.41
N LYS A 341 9.61 27.66 26.10
CA LYS A 341 9.97 28.66 27.10
C LYS A 341 10.12 30.06 26.47
N SER A 342 10.89 30.19 25.39
CA SER A 342 11.03 31.48 24.69
C SER A 342 9.72 31.96 24.06
N LYS A 343 8.85 31.05 23.60
CA LYS A 343 7.50 31.41 23.15
C LYS A 343 6.62 31.93 24.30
N LYS A 344 6.77 31.40 25.52
CA LYS A 344 5.98 31.80 26.70
C LYS A 344 6.41 33.15 27.28
N GLU A 345 7.67 33.53 27.12
CA GLU A 345 8.19 34.87 27.49
C GLU A 345 7.72 35.98 26.54
N VAL A 346 7.29 35.65 25.32
CA VAL A 346 6.81 36.63 24.30
C VAL A 346 5.28 36.83 24.35
N GLN A 347 4.54 36.03 25.13
CA GLN A 347 3.06 36.05 25.12
C GLN A 347 2.43 36.52 26.45
N VAL A 348 2.93 37.62 27.01
CA VAL A 348 2.30 38.35 28.14
C VAL A 348 2.13 39.83 27.79
N SER A 349 1.06 40.16 27.06
CA SER A 349 0.49 41.52 26.98
C SER A 349 -0.97 41.45 26.55
N ASN A 350 -1.78 42.40 27.02
CA ASN A 350 -3.12 42.75 26.54
C ASN A 350 -4.22 41.69 26.73
N ASP A 351 -4.70 41.68 27.97
CA ASP A 351 -6.11 41.49 28.33
C ASP A 351 -7.05 42.34 27.44
N ILE A 352 -8.26 41.83 27.17
CA ILE A 352 -9.53 42.59 27.19
C ILE A 352 -10.69 41.58 27.24
N THR A 353 -11.68 41.85 28.09
CA THR A 353 -12.76 40.91 28.44
C THR A 353 -14.03 41.09 27.57
N ILE A 354 -14.85 40.04 27.50
CA ILE A 354 -16.14 40.00 26.78
C ILE A 354 -17.18 40.92 27.47
N GLY A 355 -18.02 41.60 26.68
CA GLY A 355 -19.04 42.52 27.18
C GLY A 355 -20.38 41.88 27.58
N GLU A 356 -21.19 42.65 28.32
CA GLU A 356 -22.54 42.30 28.79
C GLU A 356 -23.58 43.34 28.28
N GLU A 357 -24.81 43.33 28.81
CA GLU A 357 -26.04 43.73 28.07
C GLU A 357 -26.39 45.24 27.95
N ALA A 358 -27.53 45.50 27.31
CA ALA A 358 -28.10 46.78 26.83
C ALA A 358 -28.75 47.65 27.96
N PRO A 359 -29.40 48.84 27.73
CA PRO A 359 -29.88 49.39 26.45
C PRO A 359 -29.89 50.94 26.20
N SER A 360 -30.13 51.30 24.93
CA SER A 360 -30.87 52.47 24.39
C SER A 360 -30.67 53.91 24.91
N GLN A 361 -30.28 54.83 24.01
CA GLN A 361 -31.10 56.02 23.67
C GLN A 361 -30.68 56.72 22.33
N GLU A 362 -31.33 57.84 21.99
CA GLU A 362 -31.36 58.53 20.68
C GLU A 362 -30.05 59.28 20.33
N SER A 363 -29.72 59.62 19.07
CA SER A 363 -30.42 60.65 18.27
C SER A 363 -29.87 60.84 16.83
N LYS A 364 -30.40 61.86 16.12
CA LYS A 364 -30.20 62.22 14.69
C LYS A 364 -28.84 62.95 14.48
N GLU A 365 -28.37 63.48 13.33
CA GLU A 365 -28.82 63.80 11.94
C GLU A 365 -27.49 64.06 11.12
N ASN A 366 -27.33 64.30 9.80
CA ASN A 366 -28.11 64.36 8.54
C ASN A 366 -27.09 64.32 7.33
N VAL A 367 -27.56 64.45 6.07
CA VAL A 367 -26.86 65.10 4.90
C VAL A 367 -25.53 64.47 4.38
N LYS A 368 -25.46 63.92 3.14
CA LYS A 368 -25.10 64.57 1.83
C LYS A 368 -23.60 64.98 1.73
N GLN A 369 -22.91 64.95 0.58
CA GLN A 369 -23.33 65.09 -0.83
C GLN A 369 -22.42 64.34 -1.83
N ASN A 370 -22.60 64.51 -3.14
CA ASN A 370 -22.03 63.73 -4.25
C ASN A 370 -21.30 64.62 -5.30
N GLY A 371 -20.36 64.05 -6.06
CA GLY A 371 -19.66 64.64 -7.22
C GLY A 371 -18.21 65.10 -6.93
N GLY A 372 -17.25 65.03 -7.87
CA GLY A 372 -17.31 64.48 -9.25
C GLY A 372 -16.06 64.83 -10.10
N ALA A 373 -16.17 64.62 -11.42
CA ALA A 373 -15.26 65.01 -12.53
C ALA A 373 -14.17 64.02 -13.05
N HIS A 374 -14.16 63.94 -14.40
CA HIS A 374 -13.16 63.38 -15.34
C HIS A 374 -12.23 64.54 -15.84
N PRO A 375 -11.27 64.42 -16.82
CA PRO A 375 -11.00 63.37 -17.85
C PRO A 375 -9.51 62.88 -17.80
N ASN A 376 -8.80 62.34 -18.82
CA ASN A 376 -8.94 62.29 -20.29
C ASN A 376 -8.03 61.21 -20.97
N GLN A 377 -8.43 60.68 -22.16
CA GLN A 377 -7.67 60.18 -23.37
C GLN A 377 -6.29 59.45 -23.24
N VAL A 378 -5.78 58.54 -24.12
CA VAL A 378 -6.14 57.82 -25.38
C VAL A 378 -5.18 56.56 -25.44
N ASN A 379 -5.18 55.50 -26.27
CA ASN A 379 -5.65 55.06 -27.62
C ASN A 379 -6.28 53.62 -27.49
N ASN A 380 -6.68 52.77 -28.47
CA ASN A 380 -6.32 52.44 -29.88
C ASN A 380 -5.02 51.57 -30.01
N GLN A 381 -4.85 50.58 -30.92
CA GLN A 381 -5.58 50.17 -32.13
C GLN A 381 -5.89 48.65 -32.24
N LYS A 382 -6.80 48.30 -33.18
CA LYS A 382 -7.17 46.94 -33.65
C LYS A 382 -7.20 46.91 -35.19
N PRO A 383 -6.80 45.79 -35.83
CA PRO A 383 -7.65 45.19 -36.90
C PRO A 383 -7.61 43.64 -36.86
N LYS A 384 -8.47 42.84 -37.51
CA LYS A 384 -9.83 42.99 -38.11
C LYS A 384 -10.45 41.57 -38.19
N GLN A 385 -11.67 41.41 -38.73
CA GLN A 385 -12.36 40.11 -38.91
C GLN A 385 -12.67 39.83 -40.40
N ASN A 386 -13.18 38.61 -40.63
CA ASN A 386 -13.95 38.09 -41.77
C ASN A 386 -13.17 37.48 -42.96
N GLY A 387 -13.74 36.37 -43.46
CA GLY A 387 -13.31 35.58 -44.60
C GLY A 387 -14.13 34.28 -44.67
N ILE A 388 -15.28 34.30 -45.34
CA ILE A 388 -16.15 33.12 -45.51
C ILE A 388 -15.83 32.47 -46.86
N ALA A 389 -15.62 31.15 -46.86
CA ALA A 389 -15.69 30.33 -48.07
C ALA A 389 -16.05 28.88 -47.74
N THR A 390 -17.20 28.43 -48.24
CA THR A 390 -17.50 27.00 -48.47
C THR A 390 -17.04 26.63 -49.89
N PRO A 391 -16.73 25.37 -50.17
CA PRO A 391 -17.63 24.64 -51.09
C PRO A 391 -17.96 23.22 -50.60
N ALA A 392 -18.83 22.52 -51.33
CA ALA A 392 -19.42 21.24 -50.92
C ALA A 392 -19.15 20.08 -51.91
N ALA A 393 -19.26 18.86 -51.38
CA ALA A 393 -19.71 17.61 -52.01
C ALA A 393 -19.11 17.12 -53.36
N ALA A 394 -18.32 16.04 -53.27
CA ALA A 394 -18.34 14.81 -54.09
C ALA A 394 -17.37 13.80 -53.42
N GLU A 395 -17.77 12.68 -52.84
CA GLU A 395 -18.35 11.42 -53.37
C GLU A 395 -17.34 10.34 -53.83
N ALA A 396 -17.59 9.13 -53.32
CA ALA A 396 -17.31 7.79 -53.88
C ALA A 396 -15.89 7.13 -53.85
N ALA A 397 -15.99 5.79 -53.86
CA ALA A 397 -15.04 4.75 -54.28
C ALA A 397 -13.91 4.28 -53.33
N ALA A 398 -13.91 2.96 -53.11
CA ALA A 398 -12.96 2.19 -52.32
C ALA A 398 -11.68 1.78 -53.09
N GLY A 399 -10.64 1.37 -52.34
CA GLY A 399 -9.45 0.70 -52.87
C GLY A 399 -8.58 0.14 -51.75
N ALA A 400 -7.87 -0.97 -52.00
CA ALA A 400 -6.99 -1.63 -51.02
C ALA A 400 -5.62 -1.95 -51.64
N GLY A 401 -4.55 -1.96 -50.82
CA GLY A 401 -3.20 -2.33 -51.27
C GLY A 401 -2.12 -2.01 -50.22
N ALA A 402 -1.19 -2.92 -49.99
CA ALA A 402 -0.14 -2.81 -48.98
C ALA A 402 1.17 -2.21 -49.54
N GLY A 403 2.01 -1.63 -48.68
CA GLY A 403 3.38 -1.20 -49.01
C GLY A 403 4.13 -0.53 -47.85
N ALA A 404 5.37 -0.96 -47.60
CA ALA A 404 6.33 -0.38 -46.65
C ALA A 404 7.21 0.71 -47.36
N PRO A 405 8.12 1.48 -46.70
CA PRO A 405 8.73 1.30 -45.37
C PRO A 405 8.77 2.59 -44.49
N ALA A 406 9.71 2.66 -43.54
CA ALA A 406 9.68 3.58 -42.39
C ALA A 406 10.68 4.75 -42.44
N ALA A 407 10.33 5.84 -41.73
CA ALA A 407 11.22 6.88 -41.23
C ALA A 407 10.67 7.43 -39.88
N ALA A 408 11.53 7.91 -38.99
CA ALA A 408 11.15 8.48 -37.68
C ALA A 408 10.95 10.01 -37.75
N PRO A 409 10.25 10.65 -36.80
CA PRO A 409 10.98 11.12 -35.61
C PRO A 409 10.20 11.15 -34.25
N MET A 410 11.01 11.14 -33.19
CA MET A 410 10.88 11.75 -31.85
C MET A 410 9.51 12.26 -31.29
N THR A 411 9.21 11.75 -30.09
CA THR A 411 8.67 12.46 -28.90
C THR A 411 7.39 13.32 -29.00
N ASN A 412 6.33 12.87 -28.33
CA ASN A 412 5.99 13.42 -26.99
C ASN A 412 5.22 12.37 -26.15
N GLY A 413 5.19 12.52 -24.82
CA GLY A 413 4.62 11.51 -23.92
C GLY A 413 3.29 11.92 -23.27
N THR A 414 2.30 11.03 -23.32
CA THR A 414 1.03 11.17 -22.55
C THR A 414 0.69 9.83 -21.88
N GLY A 415 1.17 9.63 -20.65
CA GLY A 415 0.96 8.38 -19.90
C GLY A 415 -0.40 8.31 -19.23
N GLY A 416 -1.30 7.45 -19.73
CA GLY A 416 -2.46 6.99 -18.95
C GLY A 416 -2.01 5.98 -17.89
N GLY A 417 -2.20 6.29 -16.60
CA GLY A 417 -1.71 5.47 -15.47
C GLY A 417 -2.79 5.23 -14.41
N ALA A 418 -2.98 3.96 -14.04
CA ALA A 418 -4.07 3.52 -13.16
C ALA A 418 -4.01 4.11 -11.74
N ALA A 419 -5.19 4.25 -11.12
CA ALA A 419 -5.35 4.82 -9.78
C ALA A 419 -4.88 3.86 -8.67
N ALA A 420 -3.59 3.93 -8.32
CA ALA A 420 -3.08 3.37 -7.08
C ALA A 420 -3.67 4.10 -5.85
N SER A 421 -3.77 3.40 -4.71
CA SER A 421 -4.35 3.92 -3.48
C SER A 421 -3.45 4.97 -2.80
N LYS A 422 -3.56 6.23 -3.21
CA LYS A 422 -2.82 7.37 -2.63
C LYS A 422 -3.19 7.58 -1.15
N THR A 423 -2.34 7.13 -0.24
CA THR A 423 -2.32 7.56 1.17
C THR A 423 -2.24 9.09 1.26
N TRP A 424 -2.82 9.69 2.29
CA TRP A 424 -2.75 11.15 2.51
C TRP A 424 -1.41 11.52 3.16
N THR A 425 -0.71 12.52 2.62
CA THR A 425 0.48 13.10 3.27
C THR A 425 0.07 14.07 4.38
N LYS A 426 1.04 14.46 5.24
CA LYS A 426 0.81 15.48 6.27
C LYS A 426 0.43 16.84 5.68
N GLU A 427 1.04 17.19 4.54
CA GLU A 427 0.79 18.45 3.83
C GLU A 427 -0.62 18.47 3.21
N GLU A 428 -1.03 17.41 2.51
CA GLU A 428 -2.39 17.30 1.98
C GLU A 428 -3.45 17.32 3.10
N GLN A 429 -3.18 16.64 4.22
CA GLN A 429 -4.07 16.63 5.39
C GLN A 429 -4.18 18.02 6.04
N ALA A 430 -3.08 18.77 6.14
CA ALA A 430 -3.09 20.14 6.65
C ALA A 430 -3.88 21.09 5.73
N LEU A 431 -3.69 20.99 4.41
CA LEU A 431 -4.46 21.77 3.43
C LEU A 431 -5.95 21.43 3.48
N LEU A 432 -6.32 20.16 3.68
CA LEU A 432 -7.71 19.73 3.88
C LEU A 432 -8.32 20.37 5.14
N GLU A 433 -7.62 20.31 6.27
CA GLU A 433 -8.10 20.87 7.54
C GLU A 433 -8.17 22.40 7.52
N GLN A 434 -7.27 23.07 6.79
CA GLN A 434 -7.33 24.50 6.55
C GLN A 434 -8.53 24.88 5.67
N ALA A 435 -8.68 24.22 4.51
CA ALA A 435 -9.79 24.50 3.59
C ALA A 435 -11.17 24.22 4.21
N ILE A 436 -11.30 23.19 5.05
CA ILE A 436 -12.54 22.90 5.79
C ILE A 436 -12.91 24.00 6.79
N LYS A 437 -11.93 24.71 7.35
CA LYS A 437 -12.13 25.87 8.22
C LYS A 437 -12.44 27.15 7.42
N SER A 438 -11.72 27.37 6.30
CA SER A 438 -11.93 28.52 5.42
C SER A 438 -13.28 28.51 4.69
N TYR A 439 -13.79 27.32 4.35
CA TYR A 439 -15.10 27.16 3.73
C TYR A 439 -16.06 26.47 4.72
N PRO A 440 -16.95 27.21 5.43
CA PRO A 440 -17.94 26.63 6.33
C PRO A 440 -19.05 25.86 5.59
N THR A 441 -19.95 25.23 6.35
CA THR A 441 -21.09 24.43 5.81
C THR A 441 -22.14 25.26 5.07
N THR A 442 -22.15 26.58 5.24
CA THR A 442 -23.06 27.53 4.56
C THR A 442 -22.58 27.96 3.17
N THR A 443 -21.35 27.65 2.78
CA THR A 443 -20.78 28.05 1.48
C THR A 443 -21.38 27.20 0.34
N PRO A 444 -22.00 27.81 -0.69
CA PRO A 444 -22.35 27.10 -1.93
C PRO A 444 -21.11 26.48 -2.58
N ASP A 445 -21.24 25.28 -3.15
CA ASP A 445 -20.13 24.53 -3.81
C ASP A 445 -18.85 24.37 -2.96
N ARG A 446 -18.99 24.41 -1.63
CA ARG A 446 -17.95 24.21 -0.60
C ARG A 446 -16.89 23.17 -0.97
N TRP A 447 -17.33 22.02 -1.48
CA TRP A 447 -16.47 20.86 -1.76
C TRP A 447 -15.62 21.00 -3.01
N ASP A 448 -15.99 21.87 -3.93
CA ASP A 448 -15.24 22.21 -5.13
C ASP A 448 -14.17 23.25 -4.77
N CYS A 449 -14.52 24.24 -3.93
CA CYS A 449 -13.56 25.16 -3.32
C CYS A 449 -12.50 24.41 -2.48
N ILE A 450 -12.92 23.47 -1.62
CA ILE A 450 -12.00 22.62 -0.83
C ILE A 450 -11.09 21.78 -1.74
N ALA A 451 -11.61 21.25 -2.86
CA ALA A 451 -10.79 20.48 -3.80
C ALA A 451 -9.76 21.36 -4.54
N ALA A 452 -10.12 22.60 -4.91
CA ALA A 452 -9.20 23.53 -5.55
C ALA A 452 -7.98 23.88 -4.67
N CYS A 453 -8.11 23.83 -3.35
CA CYS A 453 -7.02 24.06 -2.40
C CYS A 453 -6.05 22.87 -2.23
N ILE A 454 -6.30 21.69 -2.82
CA ILE A 454 -5.50 20.48 -2.58
C ILE A 454 -5.03 19.88 -3.92
N PRO A 455 -3.79 20.18 -4.36
CA PRO A 455 -3.24 19.62 -5.58
C PRO A 455 -3.33 18.09 -5.62
N ASN A 456 -3.67 17.55 -6.79
CA ASN A 456 -3.77 16.10 -7.06
C ASN A 456 -4.86 15.31 -6.28
N ARG A 457 -5.81 15.98 -5.60
CA ARG A 457 -6.98 15.37 -4.94
C ARG A 457 -8.29 15.89 -5.53
N SER A 458 -9.27 14.99 -5.71
CA SER A 458 -10.60 15.39 -6.19
C SER A 458 -11.56 15.70 -5.04
N LYS A 459 -12.65 16.41 -5.33
CA LYS A 459 -13.83 16.57 -4.45
C LYS A 459 -14.30 15.25 -3.84
N LYS A 460 -14.25 14.15 -4.60
CA LYS A 460 -14.61 12.79 -4.14
C LYS A 460 -13.61 12.21 -3.14
N ASP A 461 -12.33 12.57 -3.22
CA ASP A 461 -11.30 12.16 -2.26
C ASP A 461 -11.38 12.97 -0.98
N CYS A 462 -11.63 14.28 -1.08
CA CYS A 462 -11.84 15.17 0.06
C CYS A 462 -13.07 14.73 0.87
N LEU A 463 -14.22 14.51 0.21
CA LEU A 463 -15.44 13.98 0.82
C LEU A 463 -15.21 12.64 1.53
N ARG A 464 -14.51 11.70 0.88
CA ARG A 464 -14.18 10.39 1.48
C ARG A 464 -13.31 10.56 2.72
N ARG A 465 -12.27 11.40 2.65
CA ARG A 465 -11.36 11.64 3.77
C ARG A 465 -12.04 12.29 4.97
N VAL A 466 -12.93 13.26 4.76
CA VAL A 466 -13.68 13.87 5.86
C VAL A 466 -14.62 12.85 6.52
N LYS A 467 -15.22 11.92 5.76
CA LYS A 467 -16.02 10.84 6.34
C LYS A 467 -15.18 9.91 7.22
N GLU A 468 -13.98 9.50 6.76
CA GLU A 468 -13.02 8.71 7.55
C GLU A 468 -12.66 9.42 8.88
N LEU A 469 -12.45 10.74 8.84
CA LEU A 469 -12.09 11.54 10.03
C LEU A 469 -13.26 11.68 11.01
N VAL A 470 -14.49 11.85 10.53
CA VAL A 470 -15.70 11.87 11.37
C VAL A 470 -15.94 10.51 12.03
N GLU A 471 -15.78 9.41 11.29
CA GLU A 471 -15.88 8.05 11.82
C GLU A 471 -14.81 7.80 12.91
N LEU A 472 -13.56 8.20 12.68
CA LEU A 472 -12.49 8.13 13.69
C LEU A 472 -12.79 8.97 14.95
N VAL A 473 -13.35 10.18 14.80
CA VAL A 473 -13.72 11.04 15.94
C VAL A 473 -14.87 10.43 16.74
N ASN A 474 -15.87 9.83 16.07
CA ASN A 474 -16.99 9.18 16.74
C ASN A 474 -16.52 7.91 17.49
N SER A 475 -15.78 7.02 16.83
CA SER A 475 -15.21 5.83 17.51
C SER A 475 -14.27 6.20 18.67
N LYS A 476 -13.54 7.32 18.58
CA LYS A 476 -12.74 7.82 19.71
C LYS A 476 -13.61 8.35 20.86
N LYS A 477 -14.73 9.02 20.58
CA LYS A 477 -15.70 9.44 21.60
C LYS A 477 -16.39 8.25 22.26
N GLU A 478 -16.80 7.26 21.47
CA GLU A 478 -17.41 6.00 21.95
C GLU A 478 -16.44 5.25 22.87
N ALA A 479 -15.17 5.10 22.47
CA ALA A 479 -14.14 4.52 23.32
C ALA A 479 -13.92 5.32 24.61
N GLN A 480 -13.87 6.66 24.53
CA GLN A 480 -13.72 7.52 25.72
C GLN A 480 -14.94 7.51 26.65
N ALA A 481 -16.15 7.29 26.11
CA ALA A 481 -17.37 7.10 26.89
C ALA A 481 -17.43 5.73 27.55
N ALA A 482 -16.90 4.69 26.89
CA ALA A 482 -16.75 3.34 27.46
C ALA A 482 -15.55 3.20 28.43
N THR A 483 -14.83 4.28 28.74
CA THR A 483 -13.73 4.31 29.72
C THR A 483 -14.03 5.28 30.88
N LYS A 484 -15.31 5.51 31.16
CA LYS A 484 -15.83 6.33 32.28
C LYS A 484 -16.99 5.60 32.96
#